data_AF-A0A0A0F117-F1
#
_entry.id   AF-A0A0A0F117-F1
#
_cell.length_a   1.000
_cell.length_b   1.000
_cell.length_c   1.000
_cell.angle_alpha   90.00
_cell.angle_beta   90.00
_cell.angle_gamma   90.00
#
_symmetry.space_group_name_H-M   'P 1'
#
loop_
_entity.id
_entity.type
_entity.pdbx_description
1 polymer ?
#
loop_
_entity_poly.entity_id
_entity_poly.type
_entity_poly.pdbx_seq_one_letter_code
_entity_poly.pdbx_strand_id
1 'polypeptide(L)'
;MGMTFVTSWRFPVALALAVSLLAVQGCSTDECRKYSDYSCEQLKRQTFNVYYYDVPKDAGEERNLFAGQVVGLEACGMAASSMATVMEERREGPWSYVCCLKTDESGCAEKHR
;
A
#
# COMPACT_ATOMS: atom_id res chain seq x y z
N MET A 1 28.33 3.16 -70.35
CA MET A 1 27.32 2.28 -70.96
C MET A 1 27.66 0.85 -70.58
N GLY A 2 26.73 0.12 -69.95
CA GLY A 2 26.95 -1.26 -69.51
C GLY A 2 26.10 -1.68 -68.31
N MET A 3 24.78 -1.65 -68.47
CA MET A 3 23.80 -2.52 -67.79
C MET A 3 24.13 -3.99 -68.18
N THR A 4 23.90 -5.11 -67.46
CA THR A 4 23.12 -5.49 -66.27
C THR A 4 23.18 -7.03 -66.10
N PHE A 5 22.77 -7.55 -64.92
CA PHE A 5 22.17 -8.89 -64.62
C PHE A 5 23.13 -10.12 -64.64
N VAL A 6 23.11 -11.11 -63.74
CA VAL A 6 22.08 -11.71 -62.87
C VAL A 6 22.77 -12.30 -61.62
N THR A 7 22.34 -11.99 -60.38
CA THR A 7 22.71 -12.77 -59.19
C THR A 7 21.59 -13.73 -58.83
N SER A 8 21.79 -15.00 -59.16
CA SER A 8 20.98 -16.13 -58.68
C SER A 8 21.44 -16.49 -57.27
N TRP A 9 20.73 -16.05 -56.23
CA TRP A 9 20.97 -16.50 -54.85
C TRP A 9 19.69 -17.11 -54.27
N ARG A 10 19.84 -18.38 -53.90
CA ARG A 10 18.83 -19.28 -53.35
C ARG A 10 18.45 -18.84 -51.93
N PHE A 11 17.16 -18.73 -51.63
CA PHE A 11 16.63 -18.87 -50.27
C PHE A 11 16.32 -20.36 -50.02
N PRO A 12 16.47 -20.91 -48.80
CA PRO A 12 15.47 -20.65 -47.77
C PRO A 12 15.98 -20.53 -46.32
N VAL A 13 15.39 -19.57 -45.62
CA VAL A 13 14.74 -19.70 -44.30
C VAL A 13 15.19 -20.90 -43.44
N ALA A 14 15.90 -20.64 -42.34
CA ALA A 14 15.69 -21.37 -41.07
C ALA A 14 16.33 -20.63 -39.89
N LEU A 15 15.47 -20.05 -39.08
CA LEU A 15 15.58 -19.83 -37.63
C LEU A 15 16.74 -18.97 -37.11
N ALA A 16 16.45 -17.67 -37.08
CA ALA A 16 16.78 -16.82 -35.95
C ALA A 16 16.21 -17.41 -34.64
N LEU A 17 17.09 -17.83 -33.73
CA LEU A 17 16.77 -18.05 -32.31
C LEU A 17 17.73 -17.19 -31.47
N ALA A 18 17.61 -15.88 -31.65
CA ALA A 18 18.13 -14.90 -30.74
C ALA A 18 16.95 -14.08 -30.23
N VAL A 19 16.98 -13.74 -28.94
CA VAL A 19 16.15 -12.73 -28.29
C VAL A 19 14.71 -13.15 -27.97
N SER A 20 14.48 -13.67 -26.76
CA SER A 20 13.19 -13.55 -26.03
C SER A 20 13.35 -13.95 -24.55
N LEU A 21 14.34 -13.36 -23.86
CA LEU A 21 14.55 -13.51 -22.41
C LEU A 21 14.47 -12.14 -21.71
N LEU A 22 13.59 -11.27 -22.22
CA LEU A 22 13.38 -9.93 -21.69
C LEU A 22 11.94 -9.81 -21.17
N ALA A 23 11.87 -9.56 -19.87
CA ALA A 23 10.80 -8.84 -19.18
C ALA A 23 9.43 -9.54 -19.08
N VAL A 24 9.36 -10.59 -18.26
CA VAL A 24 8.20 -10.71 -17.35
C VAL A 24 8.46 -9.76 -16.18
N GLN A 25 8.38 -8.44 -16.41
CA GLN A 25 8.18 -7.52 -15.30
C GLN A 25 6.69 -7.55 -15.01
N GLY A 26 6.34 -8.15 -13.88
CA GLY A 26 4.96 -8.31 -13.45
C GLY A 26 4.22 -6.99 -13.52
N CYS A 27 3.06 -6.98 -14.17
CA CYS A 27 2.05 -5.97 -13.93
C CYS A 27 1.66 -6.07 -12.45
N SER A 28 2.37 -5.37 -11.56
CA SER A 28 1.97 -5.25 -10.17
C SER A 28 0.72 -4.38 -10.14
N THR A 29 -0.45 -5.02 -10.17
CA THR A 29 -1.71 -4.36 -9.87
C THR A 29 -1.60 -3.91 -8.43
N ASP A 30 -1.49 -2.60 -8.21
CA ASP A 30 -1.40 -2.07 -6.85
C ASP A 30 -2.78 -2.19 -6.20
N GLU A 31 -2.93 -3.21 -5.37
CA GLU A 31 -4.21 -3.53 -4.71
C GLU A 31 -4.69 -2.37 -3.81
N CYS A 32 -3.78 -1.54 -3.29
CA CYS A 32 -4.12 -0.43 -2.42
C CYS A 32 -4.81 0.71 -3.16
N ARG A 33 -4.55 0.85 -4.47
CA ARG A 33 -5.24 1.82 -5.34
C ARG A 33 -6.75 1.59 -5.45
N LYS A 34 -7.26 0.41 -5.06
CA LYS A 34 -8.71 0.14 -5.03
C LYS A 34 -9.45 0.90 -3.93
N TYR A 35 -8.74 1.34 -2.89
CA TYR A 35 -9.32 1.96 -1.71
C TYR A 35 -8.54 3.19 -1.20
N SER A 36 -7.50 3.62 -1.92
CA SER A 36 -6.64 4.74 -1.56
C SER A 36 -6.10 5.43 -2.82
N ASP A 37 -5.83 6.74 -2.74
CA ASP A 37 -5.14 7.46 -3.81
C ASP A 37 -3.63 7.18 -3.83
N TYR A 38 -3.12 6.39 -2.89
CA TYR A 38 -1.71 6.02 -2.74
C TYR A 38 -1.46 4.56 -3.13
N SER A 39 -0.28 4.30 -3.69
CA SER A 39 0.20 2.94 -3.93
C SER A 39 0.53 2.24 -2.61
N CYS A 40 0.50 0.91 -2.57
CA CYS A 40 0.89 0.16 -1.38
C CYS A 40 2.31 0.52 -0.90
N GLU A 41 3.23 0.74 -1.84
CA GLU A 41 4.60 1.16 -1.53
C GLU A 41 4.69 2.58 -0.98
N GLN A 42 3.78 3.47 -1.39
CA GLN A 42 3.64 4.79 -0.78
C GLN A 42 3.08 4.66 0.63
N LEU A 43 1.99 3.91 0.83
CA LEU A 43 1.37 3.71 2.15
C LEU A 43 2.31 3.09 3.19
N LYS A 44 3.28 2.28 2.78
CA LYS A 44 4.32 1.74 3.70
C LYS A 44 5.29 2.79 4.22
N ARG A 45 5.48 3.91 3.51
CA ARG A 45 6.46 4.96 3.83
C ARG A 45 5.82 6.23 4.37
N GLN A 46 4.51 6.34 4.29
CA GLN A 46 3.77 7.50 4.78
C GLN A 46 3.60 7.48 6.30
N THR A 47 3.43 8.65 6.88
CA THR A 47 3.14 8.81 8.31
C THR A 47 1.63 8.74 8.54
N PHE A 48 1.22 8.02 9.58
CA PHE A 48 -0.17 7.90 10.01
C PHE A 48 -0.32 8.38 11.45
N ASN A 49 -1.40 9.12 11.70
CA ASN A 49 -1.92 9.41 13.02
C ASN A 49 -2.80 8.22 13.46
N VAL A 50 -2.50 7.64 14.62
CA VAL A 50 -3.24 6.50 15.16
C VAL A 50 -4.32 7.02 16.11
N TYR A 51 -5.57 6.75 15.80
CA TYR A 51 -6.71 7.04 16.67
C TYR A 51 -7.32 5.75 17.18
N TYR A 52 -7.51 5.66 18.48
CA TYR A 52 -8.08 4.52 19.19
C TYR A 52 -9.41 4.92 19.83
N TYR A 53 -10.42 4.07 19.70
CA TYR A 53 -11.78 4.31 20.17
C TYR A 53 -12.20 3.21 21.12
N ASP A 54 -12.65 3.57 22.32
CA ASP A 54 -13.17 2.62 23.31
C ASP A 54 -14.27 3.21 24.19
N VAL A 55 -14.99 2.34 24.91
CA VAL A 55 -15.92 2.74 25.96
C VAL A 55 -15.28 2.37 27.30
N PRO A 56 -14.86 3.34 28.13
CA PRO A 56 -14.22 3.06 29.40
C PRO A 56 -15.27 2.79 30.49
N LYS A 57 -14.93 1.91 31.44
CA LYS A 57 -15.82 1.42 32.51
C LYS A 57 -16.32 2.50 33.47
N ASP A 58 -15.62 3.63 33.54
CA ASP A 58 -15.86 4.72 34.48
C ASP A 58 -16.73 5.85 33.90
N ALA A 59 -16.78 5.99 32.57
CA ALA A 59 -17.53 7.07 31.92
C ALA A 59 -18.79 6.58 31.18
N GLY A 60 -18.81 5.33 30.70
CA GLY A 60 -19.95 4.77 29.96
C GLY A 60 -20.19 5.39 28.57
N GLU A 61 -19.30 6.26 28.09
CA GLU A 61 -19.39 6.92 26.78
C GLU A 61 -18.16 6.62 25.90
N GLU A 62 -18.32 6.66 24.58
CA GLU A 62 -17.21 6.43 23.65
C GLU A 62 -16.14 7.54 23.77
N ARG A 63 -14.89 7.12 23.87
CA ARG A 63 -13.71 7.97 23.97
C ARG A 63 -12.84 7.79 22.74
N ASN A 64 -12.35 8.90 22.19
CA ASN A 64 -11.35 8.92 21.14
C ASN A 64 -9.99 9.35 21.72
N LEU A 65 -8.99 8.48 21.57
CA LEU A 65 -7.63 8.69 22.04
C LEU A 65 -6.67 8.77 20.85
N PHE A 66 -5.86 9.82 20.82
CA PHE A 66 -4.69 9.86 19.95
C PHE A 66 -3.59 8.95 20.51
N ALA A 67 -3.33 7.84 19.83
CA ALA A 67 -2.37 6.83 20.26
C ALA A 67 -0.95 7.09 19.75
N GLY A 68 -0.75 8.08 18.88
CA GLY A 68 0.57 8.52 18.42
C GLY A 68 0.69 8.62 16.89
N GLN A 69 1.92 8.79 16.42
CA GLN A 69 2.26 8.82 14.99
C GLN A 69 3.21 7.68 14.66
N VAL A 70 2.99 7.02 13.53
CA VAL A 70 3.82 5.90 13.07
C VAL A 70 4.03 5.98 11.57
N VAL A 71 5.07 5.33 11.06
CA VAL A 71 5.32 5.21 9.62
C VAL A 71 4.83 3.85 9.15
N GLY A 72 3.98 3.86 8.12
CA GLY A 72 3.40 2.67 7.52
C GLY A 72 2.07 2.24 8.13
N LEU A 73 1.15 1.79 7.28
CA LEU A 73 -0.19 1.35 7.69
C LEU A 73 -0.14 0.13 8.65
N GLU A 74 0.75 -0.82 8.40
CA GLU A 74 0.92 -2.00 9.25
C GLU A 74 1.34 -1.61 10.67
N ALA A 75 2.27 -0.65 10.81
CA ALA A 75 2.70 -0.15 12.11
C ALA A 75 1.56 0.53 12.87
N CYS A 76 0.63 1.17 12.15
CA CYS A 76 -0.55 1.78 12.78
C CYS A 76 -1.48 0.73 13.39
N GLY A 77 -1.78 -0.36 12.67
CA GLY A 77 -2.55 -1.48 13.20
C GLY A 77 -1.89 -2.12 14.43
N MET A 78 -0.56 -2.30 14.39
CA MET A 78 0.20 -2.81 15.54
C MET A 78 0.15 -1.86 16.75
N ALA A 79 0.34 -0.55 16.54
CA ALA A 79 0.28 0.45 17.60
C ALA A 79 -1.12 0.53 18.23
N ALA A 80 -2.18 0.50 17.42
CA ALA A 80 -3.55 0.47 17.89
C ALA A 80 -3.86 -0.80 18.69
N SER A 81 -3.41 -1.96 18.21
CA SER A 81 -3.57 -3.24 18.90
C SER A 81 -2.82 -3.27 20.23
N SER A 82 -1.61 -2.72 20.27
CA SER A 82 -0.85 -2.55 21.51
C SER A 82 -1.59 -1.67 22.52
N MET A 83 -2.15 -0.53 22.09
CA MET A 83 -2.99 0.32 22.93
C MET A 83 -4.21 -0.43 23.47
N ALA A 84 -4.85 -1.24 22.63
CA ALA A 84 -6.00 -2.05 23.02
C ALA A 84 -5.67 -3.06 24.13
N THR A 85 -4.49 -3.67 24.08
CA THR A 85 -4.00 -4.55 25.15
C THR A 85 -3.76 -3.78 26.45
N VAL A 86 -3.14 -2.59 26.37
CA VAL A 86 -2.91 -1.74 27.55
C VAL A 86 -4.21 -1.28 28.20
N MET A 87 -5.25 -1.02 27.40
CA MET A 87 -6.54 -0.51 27.88
C MET A 87 -7.55 -1.61 28.23
N GLU A 88 -7.21 -2.89 28.09
CA GLU A 88 -8.15 -4.01 28.25
C GLU A 88 -8.87 -4.01 29.60
N GLU A 89 -8.16 -3.76 30.69
CA GLU A 89 -8.75 -3.73 32.03
C GLU A 89 -9.65 -2.50 32.29
N ARG A 90 -9.47 -1.44 31.50
CA ARG A 90 -10.14 -0.14 31.67
C ARG A 90 -11.36 0.03 30.76
N ARG A 91 -11.50 -0.78 29.72
CA ARG A 91 -12.63 -0.73 28.77
C ARG A 91 -13.75 -1.69 29.17
N GLU A 92 -14.99 -1.33 28.88
CA GLU A 92 -16.18 -2.14 29.15
C GLU A 92 -16.69 -2.88 27.90
N GLY A 93 -16.35 -2.37 26.71
CA GLY A 93 -16.91 -2.83 25.44
C GLY A 93 -15.88 -3.10 24.35
N PRO A 94 -16.36 -3.28 23.09
CA PRO A 94 -15.47 -3.39 21.94
C PRO A 94 -14.69 -2.10 21.76
N TRP A 95 -13.54 -2.23 21.09
CA TRP A 95 -12.70 -1.12 20.71
C TRP A 95 -12.57 -1.09 19.20
N SER A 96 -12.19 0.05 18.65
CA SER A 96 -11.81 0.16 17.26
C SER A 96 -10.66 1.14 17.08
N TYR A 97 -10.11 1.22 15.88
CA TYR A 97 -9.07 2.18 15.56
C TYR A 97 -9.25 2.71 14.14
N VAL A 98 -8.59 3.83 13.88
CA VAL A 98 -8.45 4.42 12.55
C VAL A 98 -7.02 4.89 12.37
N CYS A 99 -6.44 4.49 11.25
CA CYS A 99 -5.16 4.97 10.77
C CYS A 99 -5.42 6.14 9.82
N CYS A 100 -5.14 7.35 10.30
CA CYS A 100 -5.31 8.57 9.53
C CYS A 100 -4.02 8.92 8.80
N LEU A 101 -4.02 8.86 7.47
CA LEU A 101 -2.88 9.29 6.67
C LEU A 101 -2.61 10.77 6.93
N LYS A 102 -1.39 11.09 7.35
CA LYS A 102 -0.95 12.45 7.60
C LYS A 102 -0.23 12.99 6.37
N THR A 103 -0.69 14.14 5.90
CA THR A 103 -0.04 14.95 4.86
C THR A 103 0.37 16.30 5.45
N ASP A 104 1.08 17.11 4.68
CA ASP A 104 1.43 18.47 5.10
C ASP A 104 0.19 19.38 5.23
N GLU A 105 -0.89 19.04 4.51
CA GLU A 105 -2.14 19.81 4.48
C GLU A 105 -3.18 19.31 5.48
N SER A 106 -3.15 18.03 5.87
CA SER A 106 -4.17 17.42 6.73
C SER A 106 -3.58 16.38 7.69
N GLY A 107 -4.07 16.38 8.93
CA GLY A 107 -3.79 15.33 9.91
C GLY A 107 -4.54 14.01 9.67
N CYS A 108 -5.48 13.98 8.73
CA CYS A 108 -6.20 12.77 8.34
C CYS A 108 -6.74 12.92 6.91
N ALA A 109 -5.86 12.89 5.92
CA ALA A 109 -6.21 12.99 4.52
C ALA A 109 -7.04 11.78 4.05
N GLU A 110 -6.64 10.58 4.47
CA GLU A 110 -7.36 9.32 4.21
C GLU A 110 -7.45 8.49 5.50
N LYS A 111 -8.53 7.71 5.62
CA LYS A 111 -8.76 6.79 6.75
C LYS A 111 -8.55 5.36 6.30
N HIS A 112 -7.74 4.62 7.03
CA HIS A 112 -7.48 3.21 6.82
C HIS A 112 -7.73 2.41 8.10
N ARG A 113 -7.98 1.11 7.95
CA ARG A 113 -8.10 0.14 9.04
C ARG A 113 -7.24 -1.07 8.74
#